data_AF-A0A9W4HMM2-F1
#
_entry.id   AF-A0A9W4HMM2-F1
#
_cell.length_a   1.000
_cell.length_b   1.000
_cell.length_c   1.000
_cell.angle_alpha   90.00
_cell.angle_beta   90.00
_cell.angle_gamma   90.00
#
_symmetry.space_group_name_H-M   'P 1'
#
loop_
_entity.id
_entity.type
_entity.pdbx_description
1 polymer ?
#
loop_
_entity_poly.entity_id
_entity_poly.type
_entity_poly.pdbx_seq_one_letter_code
_entity_poly.pdbx_strand_id
1 'polypeptide(L)'
;MNMEALNPLELPDLGTVRVYIEAYKRSKVMRRIFPVVDTELFEETVSTAYKQSLSSLTYGQASARVCVMAFLTFVSRLPPVNEIVGEFPIAPIDHNMLATRVMFLMPQVLQETASLDSVQAMTMLTLFELSSGNMRALNYYAAVSARLIFMLGGNLNSDQTFIKDPRGRQKQEQLRNLFWICYTIDKDLALRTGQPPTITDENCDLTLPAGYLDRAFLDIEDDDAPFHGPVFPFDLRLSMIKARAHRELYSVSSFQKSDAELLKSIRELDDGLEEWRLSVPPKWRPTMSFSSETSDTNMSMHSVMLRLNYHLCMTIIHQASGRCKAWVQGQSGMMDGVSSSMALSVEASRSSLCYLEAAEHVVVDGVFWTLIFYPMSALLTIFCSILQNPLDPHSREDLERLNVATVMIDRIFSRKLPESEVEHFKLVADFILELKRLAECAIDKAWAEQRAGQ
;
A
#
# COMPACT_ATOMS: atom_id res chain seq x y z
N MET A 1 -0.98 -30.55 14.46
CA MET A 1 -2.16 -29.74 14.84
C MET A 1 -3.39 -30.53 14.39
N ASN A 2 -4.19 -31.08 15.31
CA ASN A 2 -5.33 -31.94 14.99
C ASN A 2 -6.40 -31.13 14.24
N MET A 3 -6.67 -31.48 12.97
CA MET A 3 -7.73 -30.85 12.17
C MET A 3 -9.15 -31.21 12.64
N GLU A 4 -9.32 -32.15 13.57
CA GLU A 4 -10.63 -32.61 14.07
C GLU A 4 -11.28 -31.66 15.10
N ALA A 5 -10.60 -30.59 15.53
CA ALA A 5 -11.11 -29.70 16.61
C ALA A 5 -11.51 -28.29 16.16
N LEU A 6 -11.36 -27.91 14.89
CA LEU A 6 -11.77 -26.60 14.41
C LEU A 6 -13.07 -26.71 13.60
N ASN A 7 -14.18 -26.28 14.19
CA ASN A 7 -15.40 -26.04 13.42
C ASN A 7 -15.22 -24.73 12.62
N PRO A 8 -15.02 -24.77 11.29
CA PRO A 8 -14.79 -23.56 10.51
C PRO A 8 -16.00 -22.63 10.46
N LEU A 9 -17.19 -23.14 10.84
CA LEU A 9 -18.45 -22.40 10.89
C LEU A 9 -18.67 -21.67 12.22
N GLU A 10 -17.83 -21.92 13.22
CA GLU A 10 -17.96 -21.31 14.54
C GLU A 10 -17.49 -19.85 14.52
N LEU A 11 -18.42 -18.96 14.82
CA LEU A 11 -18.16 -17.54 15.00
C LEU A 11 -17.45 -17.29 16.35
N PRO A 12 -16.63 -16.25 16.45
CA PRO A 12 -16.09 -15.76 17.72
C PRO A 12 -17.21 -15.43 18.72
N ASP A 13 -16.87 -15.38 20.01
CA ASP A 13 -17.81 -14.93 21.04
C ASP A 13 -18.31 -13.50 20.73
N LEU A 14 -19.62 -13.27 20.90
CA LEU A 14 -20.22 -11.98 20.57
C LEU A 14 -19.68 -10.86 21.48
N GLY A 15 -19.43 -11.14 22.75
CA GLY A 15 -18.82 -10.18 23.68
C GLY A 15 -17.44 -9.73 23.21
N THR A 16 -16.63 -10.67 22.73
CA THR A 16 -15.34 -10.39 22.10
C THR A 16 -15.50 -9.48 20.88
N VAL A 17 -16.45 -9.78 19.97
CA VAL A 17 -16.73 -8.91 18.82
C VAL A 17 -17.10 -7.49 19.24
N ARG A 18 -17.92 -7.35 20.29
CA ARG A 18 -18.32 -6.03 20.82
C ARG A 18 -17.12 -5.22 21.31
N VAL A 19 -16.17 -5.84 22.00
CA VAL A 19 -14.96 -5.16 22.47
C VAL A 19 -14.13 -4.64 21.30
N TYR A 20 -13.90 -5.44 20.25
CA TYR A 20 -13.15 -4.99 19.08
C TYR A 20 -13.86 -3.89 18.28
N ILE A 21 -15.18 -3.94 18.17
CA ILE A 21 -15.97 -2.85 17.56
C ILE A 21 -15.79 -1.55 18.37
N GLU A 22 -15.83 -1.62 19.69
CA GLU A 22 -15.65 -0.46 20.55
C GLU A 22 -14.23 0.10 20.48
N ALA A 23 -13.22 -0.77 20.48
CA ALA A 23 -11.83 -0.38 20.30
C ALA A 23 -11.60 0.31 18.95
N TYR A 24 -12.16 -0.23 17.87
CA TYR A 24 -12.11 0.41 16.55
C TYR A 24 -12.84 1.77 16.54
N LYS A 25 -14.00 1.89 17.20
CA LYS A 25 -14.71 3.18 17.37
C LYS A 25 -13.85 4.21 18.13
N ARG A 26 -13.18 3.79 19.20
CA ARG A 26 -12.30 4.66 19.99
C ARG A 26 -11.05 5.09 19.22
N SER A 27 -10.53 4.23 18.35
CA SER A 27 -9.36 4.51 17.52
C SER A 27 -9.70 5.40 16.30
N LYS A 28 -9.85 6.72 16.53
CA LYS A 28 -10.19 7.71 15.49
C LYS A 28 -9.25 7.68 14.28
N VAL A 29 -7.93 7.59 14.51
CA VAL A 29 -6.91 7.54 13.46
C VAL A 29 -7.16 6.36 12.52
N MET A 30 -7.32 5.15 13.07
CA MET A 30 -7.56 3.95 12.26
C MET A 30 -8.88 4.00 11.49
N ARG A 31 -9.93 4.62 12.02
CA ARG A 31 -11.19 4.82 11.27
C ARG A 31 -11.04 5.78 10.10
N ARG A 32 -10.21 6.81 10.24
CA ARG A 32 -9.91 7.77 9.17
C ARG A 32 -9.09 7.09 8.06
N ILE A 33 -8.08 6.32 8.41
CA ILE A 33 -7.17 5.65 7.47
C ILE A 33 -7.85 4.43 6.82
N PHE A 34 -8.50 3.59 7.61
CA PHE A 34 -9.11 2.33 7.18
C PHE A 34 -10.62 2.35 7.44
N PRO A 35 -11.44 3.08 6.66
CA PRO A 35 -12.90 3.11 6.79
C PRO A 35 -13.54 1.81 6.24
N VAL A 36 -13.10 0.66 6.75
CA VAL A 36 -13.47 -0.68 6.27
C VAL A 36 -14.91 -1.06 6.62
N VAL A 37 -15.49 -0.40 7.61
CA VAL A 37 -16.90 -0.57 8.00
C VAL A 37 -17.53 0.78 8.35
N ASP A 38 -18.79 0.97 7.99
CA ASP A 38 -19.65 1.95 8.65
C ASP A 38 -20.17 1.32 9.95
N THR A 39 -19.95 1.98 11.08
CA THR A 39 -20.20 1.37 12.38
C THR A 39 -21.67 1.13 12.71
N GLU A 40 -22.60 1.83 12.05
CA GLU A 40 -24.04 1.57 12.23
C GLU A 40 -24.51 0.44 11.33
N LEU A 41 -24.12 0.45 10.05
CA LEU A 41 -24.44 -0.63 9.11
C LEU A 41 -23.83 -1.95 9.58
N PHE A 42 -22.64 -1.91 10.18
CA PHE A 42 -21.96 -3.11 10.67
C PHE A 42 -22.70 -3.78 11.84
N GLU A 43 -23.52 -3.04 12.60
CA GLU A 43 -24.40 -3.64 13.61
C GLU A 43 -25.44 -4.57 12.97
N GLU A 44 -25.95 -4.23 11.78
CA GLU A 44 -26.86 -5.07 11.01
C GLU A 44 -26.15 -6.33 10.50
N THR A 45 -24.88 -6.20 10.06
CA THR A 45 -24.02 -7.33 9.68
C THR A 45 -23.80 -8.28 10.84
N VAL A 46 -23.45 -7.76 12.03
CA VAL A 46 -23.28 -8.57 13.26
C VAL A 46 -24.59 -9.25 13.64
N SER A 47 -25.71 -8.54 13.63
CA SER A 47 -27.03 -9.13 13.91
C SER A 47 -27.33 -10.28 12.95
N THR A 48 -27.03 -10.11 11.65
CA THR A 48 -27.28 -11.13 10.63
C THR A 48 -26.36 -12.34 10.78
N ALA A 49 -25.08 -12.13 11.12
CA ALA A 49 -24.11 -13.20 11.33
C ALA A 49 -24.51 -14.13 12.49
N TYR A 50 -25.00 -13.56 13.61
CA TYR A 50 -25.33 -14.31 14.82
C TYR A 50 -26.79 -14.80 14.92
N LYS A 51 -27.64 -14.50 13.92
CA LYS A 51 -28.98 -15.09 13.85
C LYS A 51 -28.87 -16.62 13.75
N GLN A 52 -29.52 -17.33 14.68
CA GLN A 52 -29.56 -18.79 14.66
C GLN A 52 -30.23 -19.29 13.37
N SER A 53 -29.52 -20.11 12.58
CA SER A 53 -30.15 -20.92 11.54
C SER A 53 -29.96 -22.40 11.90
N LEU A 54 -31.09 -23.09 12.03
CA LEU A 54 -31.21 -24.45 12.57
C LEU A 54 -30.91 -25.57 11.56
N SER A 55 -30.51 -25.28 10.31
CA SER A 55 -30.26 -26.36 9.34
C SER A 55 -29.50 -26.00 8.05
N SER A 56 -29.41 -24.73 7.63
CA SER A 56 -28.60 -24.31 6.48
C SER A 56 -28.26 -22.81 6.55
N LEU A 57 -27.14 -22.39 5.97
CA LEU A 57 -26.85 -20.95 5.82
C LEU A 57 -27.90 -20.35 4.88
N THR A 58 -28.66 -19.40 5.40
CA THR A 58 -29.58 -18.61 4.58
C THR A 58 -28.77 -17.66 3.68
N TYR A 59 -29.38 -17.23 2.57
CA TYR A 59 -28.74 -16.35 1.62
C TYR A 59 -28.26 -15.03 2.26
N GLY A 60 -26.98 -14.70 2.09
CA GLY A 60 -26.34 -13.51 2.67
C GLY A 60 -25.76 -13.75 4.06
N GLN A 61 -26.09 -14.86 4.72
CA GLN A 61 -25.58 -15.20 6.03
C GLN A 61 -24.11 -15.61 5.99
N ALA A 62 -23.64 -16.22 4.90
CA ALA A 62 -22.23 -16.56 4.76
C ALA A 62 -21.39 -15.28 4.65
N SER A 63 -21.81 -14.33 3.80
CA SER A 63 -21.17 -13.02 3.66
C SER A 63 -21.09 -12.27 4.99
N ALA A 64 -22.19 -12.21 5.75
CA ALA A 64 -22.20 -11.53 7.05
C ALA A 64 -21.25 -12.18 8.07
N ARG A 65 -21.26 -13.52 8.15
CA ARG A 65 -20.36 -14.29 9.04
C ARG A 65 -18.89 -14.04 8.70
N VAL A 66 -18.55 -14.15 7.42
CA VAL A 66 -17.19 -13.90 6.95
C VAL A 66 -16.79 -12.44 7.16
N CYS A 67 -17.71 -11.49 7.00
CA CYS A 67 -17.46 -10.08 7.26
C CYS A 67 -17.07 -9.81 8.73
N VAL A 68 -17.79 -10.40 9.70
CA VAL A 68 -17.45 -10.29 11.13
C VAL A 68 -16.08 -10.89 11.41
N MET A 69 -15.77 -12.07 10.85
CA MET A 69 -14.48 -12.72 11.06
C MET A 69 -13.34 -11.93 10.42
N ALA A 70 -13.51 -11.46 9.19
CA ALA A 70 -12.56 -10.62 8.48
C ALA A 70 -12.30 -9.30 9.20
N PHE A 71 -13.34 -8.70 9.80
CA PHE A 71 -13.20 -7.52 10.66
C PHE A 71 -12.24 -7.80 11.81
N LEU A 72 -12.49 -8.86 12.59
CA LEU A 72 -11.61 -9.23 13.70
C LEU A 72 -10.19 -9.57 13.24
N THR A 73 -10.06 -10.34 12.16
CA THR A 73 -8.78 -10.70 11.55
C THR A 73 -7.94 -9.47 11.21
N PHE A 74 -8.53 -8.45 10.59
CA PHE A 74 -7.82 -7.24 10.21
C PHE A 74 -7.60 -6.29 11.39
N VAL A 75 -8.64 -5.95 12.15
CA VAL A 75 -8.54 -4.91 13.20
C VAL A 75 -7.69 -5.34 14.39
N SER A 76 -7.57 -6.65 14.65
CA SER A 76 -6.63 -7.19 15.66
C SER A 76 -5.17 -7.14 15.23
N ARG A 77 -4.85 -6.67 14.01
CA ARG A 77 -3.48 -6.33 13.61
C ARG A 77 -3.17 -4.84 13.73
N LEU A 78 -4.17 -4.00 13.99
CA LEU A 78 -3.97 -2.55 14.11
C LEU A 78 -3.46 -2.21 15.52
N PRO A 79 -2.24 -1.67 15.68
CA PRO A 79 -1.66 -1.46 17.01
C PRO A 79 -2.52 -0.59 17.95
N PRO A 80 -3.10 0.55 17.51
CA PRO A 80 -3.96 1.36 18.38
C PRO A 80 -5.22 0.62 18.84
N VAL A 81 -5.75 -0.28 18.01
CA VAL A 81 -6.92 -1.10 18.38
C VAL A 81 -6.51 -2.13 19.43
N ASN A 82 -5.37 -2.79 19.26
CA ASN A 82 -4.87 -3.79 20.22
C ASN A 82 -4.54 -3.17 21.58
N GLU A 83 -3.99 -1.96 21.61
CA GLU A 83 -3.75 -1.22 22.86
C GLU A 83 -5.05 -0.98 23.62
N ILE A 84 -6.11 -0.52 22.95
CA ILE A 84 -7.42 -0.32 23.57
C ILE A 84 -8.05 -1.65 24.00
N VAL A 85 -7.93 -2.70 23.19
CA VAL A 85 -8.44 -4.04 23.55
C VAL A 85 -7.77 -4.59 24.81
N GLY A 86 -6.49 -4.29 25.02
CA GLY A 86 -5.73 -4.68 26.22
C GLY A 86 -6.30 -4.11 27.53
N GLU A 87 -7.16 -3.10 27.48
CA GLU A 87 -7.87 -2.57 28.65
C GLU A 87 -9.00 -3.51 29.14
N PHE A 88 -9.42 -4.47 28.32
CA PHE A 88 -10.54 -5.37 28.60
C PHE A 88 -10.04 -6.76 29.01
N PRO A 89 -10.76 -7.47 29.90
CA PRO A 89 -10.38 -8.81 30.36
C PRO A 89 -10.78 -9.90 29.35
N ILE A 90 -10.33 -9.77 28.10
CA ILE A 90 -10.59 -10.75 27.04
C ILE A 90 -9.28 -11.35 26.51
N ALA A 91 -9.35 -12.60 26.06
CA ALA A 91 -8.21 -13.24 25.42
C ALA A 91 -7.97 -12.59 24.04
N PRO A 92 -6.71 -12.34 23.64
CA PRO A 92 -6.39 -11.86 22.30
C PRO A 92 -6.90 -12.83 21.24
N ILE A 93 -7.40 -12.28 20.13
CA ILE A 93 -7.81 -13.07 18.98
C ILE A 93 -6.59 -13.62 18.23
N ASP A 94 -6.63 -14.91 17.92
CA ASP A 94 -5.73 -15.51 16.93
C ASP A 94 -6.24 -15.19 15.52
N HIS A 95 -5.70 -14.11 14.95
CA HIS A 95 -6.04 -13.65 13.60
C HIS A 95 -5.63 -14.63 12.51
N ASN A 96 -4.58 -15.44 12.70
CA ASN A 96 -4.17 -16.45 11.71
C ASN A 96 -5.17 -17.60 11.66
N MET A 97 -5.66 -18.02 12.82
CA MET A 97 -6.74 -19.00 12.92
C MET A 97 -8.03 -18.46 12.29
N LEU A 98 -8.41 -17.20 12.55
CA LEU A 98 -9.59 -16.61 11.92
C LEU A 98 -9.45 -16.47 10.40
N ALA A 99 -8.30 -16.02 9.89
CA ALA A 99 -8.01 -15.97 8.46
C ALA A 99 -8.19 -17.35 7.81
N THR A 100 -7.68 -18.39 8.47
CA THR A 100 -7.83 -19.78 8.02
C THR A 100 -9.30 -20.20 7.97
N ARG A 101 -10.10 -19.89 9.00
CA ARG A 101 -11.54 -20.20 9.00
C ARG A 101 -12.28 -19.46 7.89
N VAL A 102 -11.95 -18.19 7.65
CA VAL A 102 -12.54 -17.41 6.55
C VAL A 102 -12.30 -18.08 5.20
N MET A 103 -11.09 -18.60 4.94
CA MET A 103 -10.79 -19.33 3.70
C MET A 103 -11.73 -20.52 3.46
N PHE A 104 -12.14 -21.24 4.51
CA PHE A 104 -13.08 -22.36 4.37
C PHE A 104 -14.50 -21.92 3.99
N LEU A 105 -14.91 -20.71 4.35
CA LEU A 105 -16.23 -20.17 4.05
C LEU A 105 -16.28 -19.40 2.73
N MET A 106 -15.13 -19.05 2.16
CA MET A 106 -15.05 -18.29 0.91
C MET A 106 -15.86 -18.88 -0.26
N PRO A 107 -15.87 -20.20 -0.50
CA PRO A 107 -16.68 -20.76 -1.59
C PRO A 107 -18.18 -20.46 -1.44
N GLN A 108 -18.70 -20.37 -0.21
CA GLN A 108 -20.10 -20.05 0.04
C GLN A 108 -20.38 -18.56 -0.22
N VAL A 109 -19.46 -17.67 0.20
CA VAL A 109 -19.56 -16.23 -0.09
C VAL A 109 -19.59 -15.97 -1.60
N LEU A 110 -18.78 -16.69 -2.37
CA LEU A 110 -18.74 -16.57 -3.83
C LEU A 110 -19.98 -17.13 -4.54
N GLN A 111 -20.81 -17.93 -3.86
CA GLN A 111 -22.09 -18.44 -4.38
C GLN A 111 -23.28 -17.52 -4.05
N GLU A 112 -23.15 -16.63 -3.06
CA GLU A 112 -24.15 -15.62 -2.75
C GLU A 112 -24.08 -14.46 -3.76
N THR A 113 -25.16 -13.66 -3.91
CA THR A 113 -25.01 -12.39 -4.63
C THR A 113 -24.05 -11.50 -3.90
N ALA A 114 -23.33 -10.69 -4.68
CA ALA A 114 -22.60 -9.55 -4.16
C ALA A 114 -23.46 -8.76 -3.16
N SER A 115 -22.88 -8.44 -2.02
CA SER A 115 -23.49 -7.71 -0.93
C SER A 115 -22.45 -6.77 -0.34
N LEU A 116 -22.88 -5.75 0.41
CA LEU A 116 -21.95 -4.86 1.09
C LEU A 116 -21.04 -5.65 2.06
N ASP A 117 -21.61 -6.64 2.75
CA ASP A 117 -20.88 -7.53 3.66
C ASP A 117 -19.74 -8.28 2.96
N SER A 118 -19.99 -8.81 1.74
CA SER A 118 -18.96 -9.52 1.00
C SER A 118 -17.85 -8.59 0.49
N VAL A 119 -18.17 -7.36 0.06
CA VAL A 119 -17.14 -6.36 -0.30
C VAL A 119 -16.33 -5.95 0.92
N GLN A 120 -16.97 -5.65 2.04
CA GLN A 120 -16.29 -5.29 3.28
C GLN A 120 -15.36 -6.41 3.73
N ALA A 121 -15.85 -7.65 3.74
CA ALA A 121 -15.05 -8.81 4.10
C ALA A 121 -13.81 -8.93 3.22
N MET A 122 -13.98 -8.91 1.90
CA MET A 122 -12.88 -9.08 0.96
C MET A 122 -11.86 -7.93 1.01
N THR A 123 -12.34 -6.70 1.26
CA THR A 123 -11.47 -5.53 1.46
C THR A 123 -10.62 -5.68 2.72
N MET A 124 -11.22 -6.12 3.83
CA MET A 124 -10.50 -6.35 5.10
C MET A 124 -9.48 -7.49 4.98
N LEU A 125 -9.82 -8.57 4.28
CA LEU A 125 -8.87 -9.66 3.99
C LEU A 125 -7.73 -9.20 3.09
N THR A 126 -8.02 -8.38 2.08
CA THR A 126 -7.00 -7.76 1.22
C THR A 126 -6.00 -6.95 2.06
N LEU A 127 -6.50 -6.09 2.95
CA LEU A 127 -5.65 -5.31 3.86
C LEU A 127 -4.87 -6.20 4.84
N PHE A 128 -5.49 -7.25 5.35
CA PHE A 128 -4.82 -8.23 6.22
C PHE A 128 -3.67 -8.93 5.49
N GLU A 129 -3.89 -9.51 4.31
CA GLU A 129 -2.85 -10.22 3.56
C GLU A 129 -1.72 -9.28 3.12
N LEU A 130 -2.01 -7.99 2.85
CA LEU A 130 -0.99 -6.96 2.64
C LEU A 130 -0.11 -6.77 3.88
N SER A 131 -0.71 -6.74 5.07
CA SER A 131 0.03 -6.62 6.34
C SER A 131 0.76 -7.89 6.76
N SER A 132 0.39 -9.04 6.20
CA SER A 132 0.97 -10.35 6.48
C SER A 132 1.98 -10.82 5.42
N GLY A 133 2.14 -10.06 4.33
CA GLY A 133 3.11 -10.36 3.27
C GLY A 133 2.71 -11.45 2.27
N ASN A 134 1.49 -11.98 2.37
CA ASN A 134 1.01 -13.05 1.50
C ASN A 134 0.52 -12.50 0.16
N MET A 135 1.47 -12.13 -0.70
CA MET A 135 1.20 -11.49 -1.99
C MET A 135 0.27 -12.30 -2.90
N ARG A 136 0.28 -13.63 -2.77
CA ARG A 136 -0.61 -14.51 -3.55
C ARG A 136 -2.07 -14.34 -3.13
N ALA A 137 -2.37 -14.48 -1.85
CA ALA A 137 -3.74 -14.32 -1.34
C ALA A 137 -4.23 -12.88 -1.52
N LEU A 138 -3.35 -11.89 -1.25
CA LEU A 138 -3.60 -10.48 -1.52
C LEU A 138 -4.12 -10.26 -2.95
N ASN A 139 -3.44 -10.84 -3.95
CA ASN A 139 -3.83 -10.69 -5.35
C ASN A 139 -5.20 -11.31 -5.67
N TYR A 140 -5.48 -12.52 -5.15
CA TYR A 140 -6.79 -13.13 -5.33
C TYR A 140 -7.91 -12.31 -4.66
N TYR A 141 -7.68 -11.83 -3.44
CA TYR A 141 -8.67 -11.08 -2.70
C TYR A 141 -8.90 -9.68 -3.26
N ALA A 142 -7.87 -9.01 -3.76
CA ALA A 142 -8.00 -7.75 -4.48
C ALA A 142 -8.86 -7.93 -5.75
N ALA A 143 -8.61 -8.99 -6.52
CA ALA A 143 -9.37 -9.26 -7.74
C ALA A 143 -10.85 -9.58 -7.48
N VAL A 144 -11.15 -10.37 -6.44
CA VAL A 144 -12.52 -10.65 -6.01
C VAL A 144 -13.19 -9.38 -5.49
N SER A 145 -12.50 -8.58 -4.68
CA SER A 145 -13.01 -7.29 -4.17
C SER A 145 -13.40 -6.36 -5.31
N ALA A 146 -12.53 -6.20 -6.31
CA ALA A 146 -12.80 -5.40 -7.50
C ALA A 146 -14.06 -5.87 -8.23
N ARG A 147 -14.22 -7.20 -8.41
CA ARG A 147 -15.40 -7.76 -9.06
C ARG A 147 -16.68 -7.48 -8.28
N LEU A 148 -16.67 -7.66 -6.96
CA LEU A 148 -17.83 -7.39 -6.11
C LEU A 148 -18.19 -5.89 -6.11
N ILE A 149 -17.19 -5.00 -6.09
CA ILE A 149 -17.39 -3.55 -6.22
C ILE A 149 -18.11 -3.22 -7.53
N PHE A 150 -17.66 -3.78 -8.65
CA PHE A 150 -18.32 -3.56 -9.95
C PHE A 150 -19.75 -4.11 -10.00
N MET A 151 -19.98 -5.30 -9.41
CA MET A 151 -21.34 -5.87 -9.35
C MET A 151 -22.32 -5.00 -8.57
N LEU A 152 -21.83 -4.25 -7.57
CA LEU A 152 -22.64 -3.35 -6.76
C LEU A 152 -22.61 -1.88 -7.24
N GLY A 153 -21.86 -1.57 -8.30
CA GLY A 153 -21.75 -0.21 -8.84
C GLY A 153 -20.93 0.75 -7.97
N GLY A 154 -20.07 0.26 -7.08
CA GLY A 154 -19.24 1.11 -6.20
C GLY A 154 -18.18 1.94 -6.92
N ASN A 155 -17.82 1.51 -8.13
CA ASN A 155 -16.96 2.22 -9.05
C ASN A 155 -17.59 3.51 -9.62
N LEU A 156 -18.91 3.68 -9.50
CA LEU A 156 -19.62 4.84 -10.02
C LEU A 156 -19.98 5.79 -8.87
N ASN A 157 -19.82 7.10 -9.11
CA ASN A 157 -20.32 8.11 -8.19
C ASN A 157 -21.82 8.32 -8.46
N SER A 158 -22.64 7.48 -7.86
CA SER A 158 -24.09 7.62 -7.93
C SER A 158 -24.50 8.96 -7.33
N ASP A 159 -25.24 9.78 -8.10
CA ASP A 159 -25.78 11.03 -7.60
C ASP A 159 -26.73 10.74 -6.44
N GLN A 160 -26.26 11.09 -5.23
CA GLN A 160 -26.93 10.82 -3.97
C GLN A 160 -28.32 11.47 -3.89
N THR A 161 -28.60 12.48 -4.72
CA THR A 161 -29.91 13.14 -4.77
C THR A 161 -31.02 12.21 -5.28
N PHE A 162 -30.69 11.20 -6.08
CA PHE A 162 -31.66 10.21 -6.57
C PHE A 162 -31.93 9.09 -5.55
N ILE A 163 -31.04 8.88 -4.59
CA ILE A 163 -31.25 7.92 -3.50
C ILE A 163 -32.01 8.61 -2.37
N LYS A 164 -33.34 8.48 -2.40
CA LYS A 164 -34.23 9.11 -1.42
C LYS A 164 -34.14 8.48 -0.03
N ASP A 165 -33.74 7.21 0.05
CA ASP A 165 -33.59 6.49 1.32
C ASP A 165 -32.24 6.81 2.00
N PRO A 166 -32.25 7.36 3.23
CA PRO A 166 -31.02 7.64 3.98
C PRO A 166 -30.13 6.41 4.16
N ARG A 167 -30.71 5.22 4.38
CA ARG A 167 -29.95 3.98 4.55
C ARG A 167 -29.29 3.55 3.25
N GLY A 168 -29.98 3.64 2.12
CA GLY A 168 -29.41 3.45 0.79
C GLY A 168 -28.21 4.37 0.51
N ARG A 169 -28.29 5.64 0.92
CA ARG A 169 -27.16 6.58 0.78
C ARG A 169 -25.95 6.17 1.61
N GLN A 170 -26.16 5.81 2.87
CA GLN A 170 -25.10 5.35 3.76
C GLN A 170 -24.40 4.09 3.21
N LYS A 171 -25.18 3.14 2.66
CA LYS A 171 -24.62 1.95 2.00
C LYS A 171 -23.79 2.30 0.77
N GLN A 172 -24.26 3.24 -0.06
CA GLN A 172 -23.52 3.70 -1.23
C GLN A 172 -22.23 4.44 -0.84
N GLU A 173 -22.26 5.28 0.19
CA GLU A 173 -21.08 5.96 0.73
C GLU A 173 -20.04 4.96 1.24
N GLN A 174 -20.49 3.96 2.00
CA GLN A 174 -19.59 2.91 2.47
C GLN A 174 -19.00 2.11 1.31
N LEU A 175 -19.81 1.76 0.31
CA LEU A 175 -19.32 1.09 -0.89
C LEU A 175 -18.29 1.94 -1.66
N ARG A 176 -18.49 3.26 -1.70
CA ARG A 176 -17.55 4.21 -2.32
C ARG A 176 -16.23 4.30 -1.54
N ASN A 177 -16.26 4.23 -0.21
CA ASN A 177 -15.06 4.16 0.61
C ASN A 177 -14.27 2.87 0.31
N LEU A 178 -14.95 1.73 0.24
CA LEU A 178 -14.33 0.44 -0.09
C LEU A 178 -13.75 0.44 -1.52
N PHE A 179 -14.42 1.09 -2.48
CA PHE A 179 -13.86 1.30 -3.81
C PHE A 179 -12.51 2.02 -3.76
N TRP A 180 -12.40 3.11 -3.01
CA TRP A 180 -11.14 3.87 -2.93
C TRP A 180 -10.02 3.08 -2.24
N ILE A 181 -10.33 2.31 -1.19
CA ILE A 181 -9.35 1.39 -0.59
C ILE A 181 -8.87 0.38 -1.63
N CYS A 182 -9.78 -0.34 -2.28
CA CYS A 182 -9.43 -1.35 -3.27
C CYS A 182 -8.71 -0.76 -4.49
N TYR A 183 -9.12 0.42 -4.96
CA TYR A 183 -8.46 1.13 -6.06
C TYR A 183 -7.01 1.44 -5.71
N THR A 184 -6.76 2.04 -4.55
CA THR A 184 -5.39 2.41 -4.15
C THR A 184 -4.48 1.19 -3.99
N ILE A 185 -4.98 0.11 -3.39
CA ILE A 185 -4.25 -1.15 -3.22
C ILE A 185 -3.97 -1.81 -4.57
N ASP A 186 -4.95 -1.86 -5.48
CA ASP A 186 -4.80 -2.49 -6.80
C ASP A 186 -3.68 -1.80 -7.61
N LYS A 187 -3.59 -0.47 -7.57
CA LYS A 187 -2.51 0.27 -8.27
C LYS A 187 -1.15 0.03 -7.64
N ASP A 188 -1.10 -0.02 -6.31
CA ASP A 188 0.15 -0.28 -5.59
C ASP A 188 0.63 -1.72 -5.86
N LEU A 189 -0.28 -2.69 -5.81
CA LEU A 189 0.00 -4.10 -6.07
C LEU A 189 0.51 -4.34 -7.50
N ALA A 190 -0.11 -3.69 -8.49
CA ALA A 190 0.33 -3.76 -9.88
C ALA A 190 1.79 -3.32 -10.04
N LEU A 191 2.18 -2.20 -9.41
CA LEU A 191 3.57 -1.72 -9.43
C LEU A 191 4.53 -2.63 -8.65
N ARG A 192 4.10 -3.18 -7.51
CA ARG A 192 4.93 -4.09 -6.69
C ARG A 192 5.23 -5.41 -7.38
N THR A 193 4.26 -5.95 -8.11
CA THR A 193 4.32 -7.32 -8.66
C THR A 193 4.60 -7.35 -10.17
N GLY A 194 4.47 -6.23 -10.86
CA GLY A 194 4.50 -6.15 -12.32
C GLY A 194 3.27 -6.78 -12.99
N GLN A 195 2.25 -7.19 -12.22
CA GLN A 195 1.01 -7.72 -12.75
C GLN A 195 0.06 -6.59 -13.16
N PRO A 196 -0.82 -6.81 -14.15
CA PRO A 196 -1.77 -5.79 -14.56
C PRO A 196 -2.78 -5.48 -13.44
N PRO A 197 -3.19 -4.21 -13.26
CA PRO A 197 -4.22 -3.84 -12.31
C PRO A 197 -5.57 -4.45 -12.72
N THR A 198 -6.38 -4.84 -11.73
CA THR A 198 -7.73 -5.39 -11.96
C THR A 198 -8.75 -4.29 -12.23
N ILE A 199 -8.60 -3.14 -11.58
CA ILE A 199 -9.51 -2.00 -11.71
C ILE A 199 -8.98 -1.07 -12.78
N THR A 200 -9.62 -1.01 -13.95
CA THR A 200 -9.24 -0.08 -15.02
C THR A 200 -9.97 1.26 -14.86
N ASP A 201 -9.26 2.36 -15.07
CA ASP A 201 -9.76 3.71 -14.82
C ASP A 201 -10.93 4.06 -15.75
N GLU A 202 -10.94 3.52 -16.98
CA GLU A 202 -11.97 3.74 -17.98
C GLU A 202 -13.36 3.22 -17.56
N ASN A 203 -13.40 2.31 -16.58
CA ASN A 203 -14.62 1.75 -16.02
C ASN A 203 -15.02 2.39 -14.68
N CYS A 204 -14.34 3.46 -14.26
CA CYS A 204 -14.51 4.05 -12.94
C CYS A 204 -14.82 5.54 -13.03
N ASP A 205 -15.73 5.99 -12.17
CA ASP A 205 -15.80 7.39 -11.80
C ASP A 205 -14.73 7.64 -10.74
N LEU A 206 -13.77 8.53 -11.01
CA LEU A 206 -12.67 8.87 -10.10
C LEU A 206 -12.89 10.22 -9.40
N THR A 207 -14.13 10.72 -9.34
CA THR A 207 -14.48 11.91 -8.57
C THR A 207 -14.16 11.68 -7.10
N LEU A 208 -13.25 12.51 -6.57
CA LEU A 208 -12.80 12.44 -5.18
C LEU A 208 -13.97 12.61 -4.21
N PRO A 209 -13.92 11.97 -3.03
CA PRO A 209 -14.94 12.18 -2.01
C PRO A 209 -15.08 13.65 -1.63
N ALA A 210 -16.30 14.11 -1.35
CA ALA A 210 -16.56 15.49 -0.96
C ALA A 210 -15.72 15.88 0.28
N GLY A 211 -15.07 17.05 0.20
CA GLY A 211 -14.18 17.56 1.26
C GLY A 211 -12.88 16.76 1.47
N TYR A 212 -12.51 15.85 0.54
CA TYR A 212 -11.32 15.02 0.70
C TYR A 212 -10.03 15.85 0.82
N LEU A 213 -9.86 16.87 -0.03
CA LEU A 213 -8.65 17.70 -0.02
C LEU A 213 -8.49 18.51 1.27
N ASP A 214 -9.61 18.87 1.91
CA ASP A 214 -9.61 19.61 3.17
C ASP A 214 -9.15 18.75 4.35
N ARG A 215 -9.26 17.41 4.22
CA ARG A 215 -8.94 16.46 5.31
C ARG A 215 -7.74 15.55 5.05
N ALA A 216 -7.31 15.35 3.81
CA ALA A 216 -6.20 14.45 3.45
C ALA A 216 -4.85 14.85 4.06
N PHE A 217 -4.69 16.15 4.37
CA PHE A 217 -3.47 16.77 4.92
C PHE A 217 -3.69 17.42 6.28
N LEU A 218 -4.63 16.88 7.07
CA LEU A 218 -4.74 17.23 8.49
C LEU A 218 -3.77 16.40 9.32
N ASP A 219 -3.50 16.88 10.53
CA ASP A 219 -2.78 16.07 11.51
C ASP A 219 -3.72 14.97 12.01
N ILE A 220 -3.71 13.83 11.32
CA ILE A 220 -4.72 12.78 11.56
C ILE A 220 -4.51 12.06 12.90
N GLU A 221 -3.32 12.21 13.49
CA GLU A 221 -2.91 11.72 14.81
C GLU A 221 -3.34 12.66 15.95
N ASP A 222 -3.86 13.85 15.63
CA ASP A 222 -4.55 14.71 16.59
C ASP A 222 -5.91 14.08 16.96
N ASP A 223 -5.95 13.51 18.17
CA ASP A 223 -7.12 12.86 18.74
C ASP A 223 -8.25 13.85 19.07
N ASP A 224 -7.94 15.15 19.25
CA ASP A 224 -8.94 16.19 19.51
C ASP A 224 -9.58 16.72 18.22
N ALA A 225 -8.96 16.46 17.06
CA ALA A 225 -9.50 16.87 15.78
C ALA A 225 -10.88 16.22 15.52
N PRO A 226 -11.88 16.95 14.98
CA PRO A 226 -13.16 16.38 14.62
C PRO A 226 -13.05 15.32 13.51
N PHE A 227 -13.98 14.36 13.46
CA PHE A 227 -14.03 13.42 12.35
C PHE A 227 -14.65 14.08 11.11
N HIS A 228 -13.81 14.44 10.14
CA HIS A 228 -14.24 15.08 8.88
C HIS A 228 -14.45 14.09 7.72
N GLY A 229 -14.39 12.79 7.99
CA GLY A 229 -14.47 11.72 6.99
C GLY A 229 -13.15 10.97 6.79
N PRO A 230 -13.11 9.99 5.88
CA PRO A 230 -11.93 9.17 5.63
C PRO A 230 -10.83 9.90 4.84
N VAL A 231 -9.59 9.52 5.10
CA VAL A 231 -8.36 9.97 4.42
C VAL A 231 -7.69 8.88 3.59
N PHE A 232 -8.02 7.60 3.86
CA PHE A 232 -7.50 6.40 3.21
C PHE A 232 -6.01 6.11 3.50
N PRO A 233 -5.53 4.87 3.28
CA PRO A 233 -4.13 4.48 3.53
C PRO A 233 -3.12 5.11 2.58
N PHE A 234 -3.58 5.56 1.41
CA PHE A 234 -2.78 6.20 0.38
C PHE A 234 -3.53 7.42 -0.17
N ASP A 235 -2.79 8.46 -0.58
CA ASP A 235 -3.41 9.62 -1.26
C ASP A 235 -4.04 9.17 -2.59
N LEU A 236 -5.32 9.46 -2.74
CA LEU A 236 -6.11 8.98 -3.89
C LEU A 236 -5.57 9.53 -5.22
N ARG A 237 -5.05 10.75 -5.23
CA ARG A 237 -4.53 11.40 -6.45
C ARG A 237 -3.18 10.81 -6.84
N LEU A 238 -2.32 10.47 -5.88
CA LEU A 238 -1.11 9.69 -6.16
C LEU A 238 -1.45 8.32 -6.74
N SER A 239 -2.47 7.63 -6.24
CA SER A 239 -2.91 6.36 -6.82
C SER A 239 -3.39 6.52 -8.28
N MET A 240 -4.05 7.62 -8.62
CA MET A 240 -4.40 7.94 -10.02
C MET A 240 -3.17 8.20 -10.89
N ILE A 241 -2.15 8.88 -10.35
CA ILE A 241 -0.86 9.07 -11.04
C ILE A 241 -0.16 7.71 -11.26
N LYS A 242 -0.14 6.84 -10.25
CA LYS A 242 0.37 5.46 -10.37
C LYS A 242 -0.35 4.67 -11.46
N ALA A 243 -1.68 4.78 -11.52
CA ALA A 243 -2.48 4.12 -12.56
C ALA A 243 -2.09 4.60 -13.97
N ARG A 244 -1.95 5.92 -14.15
CA ARG A 244 -1.47 6.52 -15.41
C ARG A 244 -0.04 6.09 -15.73
N ALA A 245 0.87 6.11 -14.76
CA ALA A 245 2.26 5.69 -14.93
C ALA A 245 2.33 4.22 -15.39
N HIS A 246 1.59 3.32 -14.74
CA HIS A 246 1.49 1.93 -15.17
C HIS A 246 0.98 1.83 -16.62
N ARG A 247 -0.13 2.50 -16.96
CA ARG A 247 -0.72 2.45 -18.32
C ARG A 247 0.24 3.00 -19.38
N GLU A 248 0.85 4.15 -19.12
CA GLU A 248 1.65 4.87 -20.12
C GLU A 248 3.10 4.38 -20.23
N LEU A 249 3.65 3.75 -19.17
CA LEU A 249 5.07 3.38 -19.10
C LEU A 249 5.32 1.88 -18.92
N TYR A 250 4.35 1.09 -18.46
CA TYR A 250 4.58 -0.31 -18.09
C TYR A 250 3.57 -1.31 -18.67
N SER A 251 2.50 -0.83 -19.32
CA SER A 251 1.56 -1.71 -20.02
C SER A 251 2.18 -2.33 -21.26
N VAL A 252 1.63 -3.45 -21.73
CA VAL A 252 2.09 -4.13 -22.96
C VAL A 252 2.09 -3.19 -24.18
N SER A 253 1.06 -2.34 -24.32
CA SER A 253 0.98 -1.37 -25.41
C SER A 253 2.05 -0.28 -25.30
N SER A 254 2.44 0.12 -24.09
CA SER A 254 3.48 1.14 -23.88
C SER A 254 4.88 0.72 -24.37
N PHE A 255 5.16 -0.59 -24.47
CA PHE A 255 6.43 -1.10 -25.00
C PHE A 255 6.58 -0.89 -26.51
N GLN A 256 5.49 -0.57 -27.22
CA GLN A 256 5.51 -0.25 -28.65
C GLN A 256 5.75 1.23 -28.93
N LYS A 257 5.78 2.10 -27.90
CA LYS A 257 6.06 3.52 -28.05
C LYS A 257 7.46 3.75 -28.61
N SER A 258 7.59 4.75 -29.47
CA SER A 258 8.89 5.31 -29.83
C SER A 258 9.54 5.99 -28.64
N ASP A 259 10.86 6.16 -28.69
CA ASP A 259 11.60 6.86 -27.65
C ASP A 259 11.05 8.28 -27.38
N ALA A 260 10.61 8.99 -28.43
CA ALA A 260 10.02 10.33 -28.30
C ALA A 260 8.66 10.30 -27.57
N GLU A 261 7.80 9.33 -27.88
CA GLU A 261 6.50 9.15 -27.21
C GLU A 261 6.67 8.72 -25.75
N LEU A 262 7.68 7.89 -25.46
CA LEU A 262 8.04 7.50 -24.10
C LEU A 262 8.50 8.72 -23.30
N LEU A 263 9.47 9.49 -23.81
CA LEU A 263 9.96 10.69 -23.13
C LEU A 263 8.86 11.75 -22.95
N LYS A 264 7.95 11.88 -23.93
CA LYS A 264 6.76 12.72 -23.78
C LYS A 264 5.88 12.23 -22.62
N SER A 265 5.60 10.93 -22.54
CA SER A 265 4.80 10.34 -21.47
C SER A 265 5.44 10.56 -20.09
N ILE A 266 6.77 10.44 -19.99
CA ILE A 266 7.52 10.70 -18.76
C ILE A 266 7.33 12.15 -18.31
N ARG A 267 7.48 13.13 -19.22
CA ARG A 267 7.29 14.55 -18.91
C ARG A 267 5.86 14.86 -18.47
N GLU A 268 4.86 14.36 -19.18
CA GLU A 268 3.45 14.59 -18.82
C GLU A 268 3.06 13.97 -17.47
N LEU A 269 3.72 12.89 -17.06
CA LEU A 269 3.55 12.27 -15.74
C LEU A 269 4.30 13.04 -14.64
N ASP A 270 5.51 13.49 -14.92
CA ASP A 270 6.32 14.33 -14.02
C ASP A 270 5.60 15.67 -13.74
N ASP A 271 5.08 16.34 -14.77
CA ASP A 271 4.28 17.56 -14.64
C ASP A 271 3.05 17.34 -13.75
N GLY A 272 2.34 16.22 -13.93
CA GLY A 272 1.18 15.87 -13.11
C GLY A 272 1.54 15.52 -11.66
N LEU A 273 2.71 14.93 -11.43
CA LEU A 273 3.23 14.66 -10.10
C LEU A 273 3.68 15.94 -9.40
N GLU A 274 4.28 16.89 -10.13
CA GLU A 274 4.66 18.20 -9.63
C GLU A 274 3.43 19.06 -9.31
N GLU A 275 2.41 19.06 -10.16
CA GLU A 275 1.13 19.71 -9.88
C GLU A 275 0.50 19.18 -8.58
N TRP A 276 0.50 17.85 -8.43
CA TRP A 276 0.07 17.23 -7.18
C TRP A 276 0.91 17.71 -6.00
N ARG A 277 2.24 17.69 -6.10
CA ARG A 277 3.16 18.08 -5.02
C ARG A 277 2.93 19.53 -4.59
N LEU A 278 2.77 20.45 -5.53
CA LEU A 278 2.50 21.85 -5.27
C LEU A 278 1.13 22.08 -4.62
N SER A 279 0.14 21.23 -4.93
CA SER A 279 -1.18 21.27 -4.27
C SER A 279 -1.14 20.82 -2.80
N VAL A 280 -0.12 20.06 -2.38
CA VAL A 280 0.05 19.65 -0.98
C VAL A 280 0.45 20.87 -0.13
N PRO A 281 -0.18 21.11 1.03
CA PRO A 281 0.19 22.19 1.93
C PRO A 281 1.67 22.12 2.35
N PRO A 282 2.37 23.27 2.54
CA PRO A 282 3.81 23.28 2.82
C PRO A 282 4.26 22.37 3.97
N LYS A 283 3.48 22.25 5.06
CA LYS A 283 3.77 21.35 6.20
C LYS A 283 3.93 19.88 5.80
N TRP A 284 3.17 19.42 4.80
CA TRP A 284 3.11 18.01 4.40
C TRP A 284 3.75 17.75 3.03
N ARG A 285 4.18 18.82 2.34
CA ARG A 285 4.67 18.75 0.97
C ARG A 285 5.99 17.96 0.92
N PRO A 286 6.07 16.88 0.12
CA PRO A 286 7.33 16.20 -0.10
C PRO A 286 8.37 17.10 -0.78
N THR A 287 9.63 16.94 -0.39
CA THR A 287 10.77 17.56 -1.06
C THR A 287 11.28 16.65 -2.17
N MET A 288 11.77 17.26 -3.27
CA MET A 288 12.34 16.52 -4.40
C MET A 288 13.62 15.78 -3.99
N SER A 289 14.50 16.48 -3.26
CA SER A 289 15.65 15.92 -2.56
C SER A 289 15.47 16.07 -1.05
N PHE A 290 15.80 15.05 -0.27
CA PHE A 290 15.75 15.08 1.19
C PHE A 290 17.16 14.98 1.79
N SER A 291 17.44 15.86 2.75
CA SER A 291 18.65 15.81 3.60
C SER A 291 18.23 15.77 5.07
N SER A 292 18.91 14.94 5.86
CA SER A 292 18.70 14.83 7.32
C SER A 292 18.87 16.18 8.04
N GLU A 293 19.70 17.08 7.50
CA GLU A 293 19.92 18.43 8.04
C GLU A 293 18.69 19.35 7.93
N THR A 294 17.68 18.95 7.15
CA THR A 294 16.43 19.67 6.92
C THR A 294 15.21 18.98 7.55
N SER A 295 15.43 18.05 8.49
CA SER A 295 14.35 17.23 9.07
C SER A 295 13.29 18.08 9.78
N ASP A 296 12.03 17.92 9.37
CA ASP A 296 10.88 18.45 10.11
C ASP A 296 10.75 17.74 11.47
N THR A 297 10.45 18.51 12.51
CA THR A 297 10.25 17.99 13.88
C THR A 297 8.90 17.29 14.08
N ASN A 298 7.98 17.39 13.14
CA ASN A 298 6.62 16.83 13.22
C ASN A 298 6.41 15.71 12.18
N MET A 299 7.16 14.63 12.30
CA MET A 299 6.96 13.43 11.48
C MET A 299 5.85 12.56 12.08
N SER A 300 5.05 11.96 11.22
CA SER A 300 4.03 10.97 11.56
C SER A 300 4.07 9.80 10.58
N MET A 301 3.52 8.64 10.94
CA MET A 301 3.51 7.49 10.02
C MET A 301 2.79 7.84 8.69
N HIS A 302 1.75 8.67 8.76
CA HIS A 302 1.06 9.18 7.57
C HIS A 302 1.97 10.01 6.67
N SER A 303 2.75 10.94 7.25
CA SER A 303 3.72 11.73 6.48
C SER A 303 4.80 10.86 5.85
N VAL A 304 5.19 9.77 6.53
CA VAL A 304 6.17 8.82 6.02
C VAL A 304 5.65 8.10 4.79
N MET A 305 4.44 7.55 4.91
CA MET A 305 3.79 6.91 3.77
C MET A 305 3.62 7.88 2.61
N LEU A 306 3.17 9.12 2.86
CA LEU A 306 2.99 10.12 1.81
C LEU A 306 4.28 10.42 1.04
N ARG A 307 5.40 10.66 1.74
CA ARG A 307 6.69 10.99 1.12
C ARG A 307 7.29 9.79 0.38
N LEU A 308 7.26 8.60 0.98
CA LEU A 308 7.72 7.37 0.30
C LEU A 308 6.92 7.08 -0.98
N ASN A 309 5.61 7.34 -0.97
CA ASN A 309 4.78 7.18 -2.16
C ASN A 309 5.11 8.21 -3.26
N TYR A 310 5.40 9.46 -2.88
CA TYR A 310 5.87 10.48 -3.83
C TYR A 310 7.20 10.09 -4.47
N HIS A 311 8.20 9.71 -3.67
CA HIS A 311 9.50 9.32 -4.19
C HIS A 311 9.42 8.05 -5.03
N LEU A 312 8.58 7.08 -4.66
CA LEU A 312 8.30 5.92 -5.50
C LEU A 312 7.74 6.34 -6.87
N CYS A 313 6.79 7.28 -6.92
CA CYS A 313 6.25 7.80 -8.18
C CYS A 313 7.35 8.47 -9.03
N MET A 314 8.22 9.28 -8.42
CA MET A 314 9.39 9.85 -9.10
C MET A 314 10.27 8.74 -9.70
N THR A 315 10.62 7.73 -8.89
CA THR A 315 11.47 6.63 -9.32
C THR A 315 10.85 5.87 -10.50
N ILE A 316 9.59 5.43 -10.42
CA ILE A 316 8.95 4.67 -11.51
C ILE A 316 8.77 5.51 -12.78
N ILE A 317 8.41 6.80 -12.67
CA ILE A 317 8.22 7.64 -13.85
C ILE A 317 9.53 7.80 -14.60
N HIS A 318 10.59 8.13 -13.88
CA HIS A 318 11.86 8.47 -14.47
C HIS A 318 12.72 7.27 -14.87
N GLN A 319 12.61 6.14 -14.15
CA GLN A 319 13.34 4.91 -14.47
C GLN A 319 12.89 4.32 -15.82
N ALA A 320 11.66 4.61 -16.26
CA ALA A 320 11.17 4.21 -17.57
C ALA A 320 12.04 4.74 -18.73
N SER A 321 12.80 5.84 -18.53
CA SER A 321 13.70 6.40 -19.56
C SER A 321 14.81 5.42 -19.97
N GLY A 322 15.22 4.50 -19.08
CA GLY A 322 16.23 3.49 -19.37
C GLY A 322 15.85 2.50 -20.48
N ARG A 323 14.58 2.48 -20.90
CA ARG A 323 14.08 1.67 -22.02
C ARG A 323 14.28 2.31 -23.39
N CYS A 324 14.77 3.56 -23.47
CA CYS A 324 15.01 4.22 -24.76
C CYS A 324 16.03 3.43 -25.59
N LYS A 325 15.70 3.14 -26.85
CA LYS A 325 16.60 2.41 -27.76
C LYS A 325 17.86 3.21 -28.04
N ALA A 326 17.75 4.54 -28.14
CA ALA A 326 18.88 5.44 -28.33
C ALA A 326 19.89 5.37 -27.17
N TRP A 327 19.42 5.14 -25.94
CA TRP A 327 20.26 4.92 -24.77
C TRP A 327 21.01 3.58 -24.85
N VAL A 328 20.29 2.51 -25.17
CA VAL A 328 20.88 1.16 -25.33
C VAL A 328 21.89 1.11 -26.49
N GLN A 329 21.69 1.93 -27.53
CA GLN A 329 22.53 1.99 -28.73
C GLN A 329 23.60 3.09 -28.69
N GLY A 330 23.70 3.89 -27.61
CA GLY A 330 24.73 4.91 -27.43
C GLY A 330 24.66 6.12 -28.38
N GLN A 331 23.47 6.56 -28.79
CA GLN A 331 23.30 7.72 -29.67
C GLN A 331 23.37 9.05 -28.89
N SER A 332 24.31 9.93 -29.25
CA SER A 332 24.77 11.05 -28.39
C SER A 332 23.72 12.14 -28.07
N GLY A 333 22.86 12.53 -29.01
CA GLY A 333 21.96 13.70 -28.80
C GLY A 333 20.76 13.48 -27.88
N MET A 334 20.30 12.22 -27.73
CA MET A 334 19.17 11.86 -26.86
C MET A 334 19.62 11.33 -25.49
N MET A 335 20.93 11.16 -25.29
CA MET A 335 21.53 10.57 -24.11
C MET A 335 21.43 11.49 -22.89
N ASP A 336 21.55 12.80 -23.06
CA ASP A 336 21.52 13.78 -21.97
C ASP A 336 20.17 13.83 -21.25
N GLY A 337 19.06 13.84 -22.00
CA GLY A 337 17.70 13.84 -21.42
C GLY A 337 17.37 12.53 -20.70
N VAL A 338 17.82 11.39 -21.25
CA VAL A 338 17.64 10.07 -20.62
C VAL A 338 18.48 9.96 -19.35
N SER A 339 19.74 10.43 -19.39
CA SER A 339 20.66 10.48 -18.26
C SER A 339 20.11 11.36 -17.14
N SER A 340 19.63 12.57 -17.45
CA SER A 340 19.01 13.48 -16.48
C SER A 340 17.77 12.86 -15.83
N SER A 341 16.91 12.20 -16.61
CA SER A 341 15.76 11.47 -16.07
C SER A 341 16.21 10.35 -15.13
N MET A 342 17.18 9.52 -15.55
CA MET A 342 17.67 8.45 -14.69
C MET A 342 18.26 8.98 -13.37
N ALA A 343 19.00 10.10 -13.42
CA ALA A 343 19.53 10.77 -12.24
C ALA A 343 18.42 11.20 -11.25
N LEU A 344 17.27 11.69 -11.75
CA LEU A 344 16.11 11.99 -10.90
C LEU A 344 15.57 10.75 -10.19
N SER A 345 15.51 9.61 -10.88
CA SER A 345 15.06 8.35 -10.25
C SER A 345 16.01 7.87 -9.15
N VAL A 346 17.32 8.03 -9.36
CA VAL A 346 18.35 7.68 -8.36
C VAL A 346 18.28 8.63 -7.17
N GLU A 347 18.12 9.93 -7.41
CA GLU A 347 18.02 10.94 -6.35
C GLU A 347 16.76 10.78 -5.49
N ALA A 348 15.62 10.44 -6.11
CA ALA A 348 14.40 10.10 -5.38
C ALA A 348 14.59 8.85 -4.52
N SER A 349 15.32 7.85 -5.01
CA SER A 349 15.67 6.63 -4.26
C SER A 349 16.61 6.93 -3.07
N ARG A 350 17.62 7.79 -3.25
CA ARG A 350 18.48 8.27 -2.14
C ARG A 350 17.64 8.98 -1.09
N SER A 351 16.78 9.90 -1.52
CA SER A 351 15.88 10.66 -0.65
C SER A 351 14.93 9.76 0.14
N SER A 352 14.41 8.70 -0.49
CA SER A 352 13.55 7.70 0.17
C SER A 352 14.26 7.00 1.32
N LEU A 353 15.50 6.54 1.10
CA LEU A 353 16.28 5.85 2.12
C LEU A 353 16.66 6.79 3.26
N CYS A 354 17.18 7.99 2.95
CA CYS A 354 17.53 8.98 3.98
C CYS A 354 16.32 9.42 4.79
N TYR A 355 15.16 9.57 4.16
CA TYR A 355 13.94 9.95 4.85
C TYR A 355 13.43 8.83 5.77
N LEU A 356 13.47 7.57 5.30
CA LEU A 356 13.09 6.42 6.11
C LEU A 356 14.00 6.26 7.33
N GLU A 357 15.30 6.54 7.18
CA GLU A 357 16.27 6.55 8.29
C GLU A 357 15.90 7.62 9.34
N ALA A 358 15.65 8.85 8.91
CA ALA A 358 15.24 9.94 9.81
C ALA A 358 13.89 9.65 10.51
N ALA A 359 13.00 8.95 9.83
CA ALA A 359 11.66 8.60 10.31
C ALA A 359 11.62 7.40 11.28
N GLU A 360 12.75 6.75 11.58
CA GLU A 360 12.81 5.50 12.37
C GLU A 360 12.01 5.55 13.69
N HIS A 361 11.90 6.73 14.31
CA HIS A 361 11.22 6.92 15.60
C HIS A 361 9.68 6.97 15.51
N VAL A 362 9.11 7.24 14.32
CA VAL A 362 7.64 7.31 14.11
C VAL A 362 7.09 6.13 13.31
N VAL A 363 7.96 5.23 12.84
CA VAL A 363 7.52 3.99 12.17
C VAL A 363 6.90 3.06 13.21
N VAL A 364 5.64 2.71 12.99
CA VAL A 364 4.85 1.84 13.86
C VAL A 364 5.35 0.39 13.77
N ASP A 365 5.31 -0.35 14.87
CA ASP A 365 5.66 -1.78 14.90
C ASP A 365 4.74 -2.61 13.98
N GLY A 366 5.26 -3.73 13.44
CA GLY A 366 4.46 -4.69 12.67
C GLY A 366 4.08 -4.27 11.24
N VAL A 367 4.72 -3.24 10.70
CA VAL A 367 4.46 -2.71 9.34
C VAL A 367 5.45 -3.23 8.28
N PHE A 368 6.26 -4.26 8.61
CA PHE A 368 7.34 -4.78 7.75
C PHE A 368 6.89 -4.97 6.30
N TRP A 369 5.85 -5.75 6.07
CA TRP A 369 5.35 -6.03 4.71
C TRP A 369 4.75 -4.82 3.99
N THR A 370 4.18 -3.88 4.73
CA THR A 370 3.62 -2.65 4.15
C THR A 370 4.73 -1.73 3.65
N LEU A 371 5.83 -1.63 4.41
CA LEU A 371 6.93 -0.69 4.14
C LEU A 371 8.09 -1.27 3.34
N ILE A 372 8.43 -2.56 3.46
CA ILE A 372 9.71 -3.09 2.95
C ILE A 372 9.89 -2.91 1.43
N PHE A 373 8.80 -2.82 0.68
CA PHE A 373 8.84 -2.55 -0.76
C PHE A 373 9.56 -1.23 -1.12
N TYR A 374 9.33 -0.15 -0.37
CA TYR A 374 9.90 1.17 -0.69
C TYR A 374 11.43 1.20 -0.61
N PRO A 375 12.09 0.81 0.51
CA PRO A 375 13.54 0.78 0.56
C PRO A 375 14.11 -0.27 -0.40
N MET A 376 13.45 -1.41 -0.60
CA MET A 376 13.93 -2.41 -1.58
C MET A 376 13.94 -1.88 -3.01
N SER A 377 12.89 -1.16 -3.42
CA SER A 377 12.86 -0.51 -4.74
C SER A 377 13.97 0.54 -4.86
N ALA A 378 14.18 1.35 -3.82
CA ALA A 378 15.22 2.37 -3.82
C ALA A 378 16.64 1.78 -3.91
N LEU A 379 16.91 0.72 -3.13
CA LEU A 379 18.18 -0.01 -3.13
C LEU A 379 18.48 -0.62 -4.51
N LEU A 380 17.48 -1.23 -5.15
CA LEU A 380 17.64 -1.78 -6.50
C LEU A 380 17.93 -0.70 -7.54
N THR A 381 17.28 0.46 -7.46
CA THR A 381 17.55 1.58 -8.37
C THR A 381 18.98 2.10 -8.19
N ILE A 382 19.43 2.30 -6.95
CA ILE A 382 20.80 2.76 -6.65
C ILE A 382 21.84 1.71 -7.10
N PHE A 383 21.61 0.44 -6.78
CA PHE A 383 22.45 -0.67 -7.21
C PHE A 383 22.61 -0.72 -8.73
N CYS A 384 21.51 -0.65 -9.48
CA CYS A 384 21.53 -0.61 -10.94
C CYS A 384 22.28 0.61 -11.48
N SER A 385 22.17 1.77 -10.82
CA SER A 385 22.93 2.98 -11.19
C SER A 385 24.44 2.77 -11.04
N ILE A 386 24.88 2.16 -9.93
CA ILE A 386 26.30 1.82 -9.71
C ILE A 386 26.79 0.87 -10.81
N LEU A 387 26.01 -0.16 -11.16
CA LEU A 387 26.40 -1.10 -12.21
C LEU A 387 26.53 -0.45 -13.59
N GLN A 388 25.67 0.54 -13.88
CA GLN A 388 25.71 1.26 -15.15
C GLN A 388 26.91 2.22 -15.24
N ASN A 389 27.23 2.90 -14.14
CA ASN A 389 28.32 3.88 -14.08
C ASN A 389 29.22 3.68 -12.85
N PRO A 390 30.01 2.59 -12.79
CA PRO A 390 30.79 2.22 -11.61
C PRO A 390 31.90 3.23 -11.26
N LEU A 391 32.34 4.04 -12.22
CA LEU A 391 33.35 5.09 -12.03
C LEU A 391 32.74 6.47 -11.69
N ASP A 392 31.41 6.59 -11.57
CA ASP A 392 30.79 7.85 -11.17
C ASP A 392 31.27 8.26 -9.76
N PRO A 393 31.54 9.56 -9.51
CA PRO A 393 31.98 10.03 -8.20
C PRO A 393 31.04 9.65 -7.05
N HIS A 394 29.73 9.58 -7.30
CA HIS A 394 28.73 9.23 -6.28
C HIS A 394 28.61 7.73 -6.04
N SER A 395 29.18 6.86 -6.90
CA SER A 395 29.05 5.40 -6.77
C SER A 395 29.60 4.87 -5.45
N ARG A 396 30.65 5.50 -4.89
CA ARG A 396 31.16 5.13 -3.56
C ARG A 396 30.23 5.57 -2.43
N GLU A 397 29.67 6.77 -2.51
CA GLU A 397 28.67 7.23 -1.52
C GLU A 397 27.41 6.38 -1.57
N ASP A 398 26.97 6.00 -2.77
CA ASP A 398 25.84 5.13 -2.98
C ASP A 398 26.09 3.71 -2.45
N LEU A 399 27.31 3.19 -2.59
CA LEU A 399 27.71 1.94 -1.93
C LEU A 399 27.62 2.04 -0.41
N GLU A 400 28.04 3.16 0.19
CA GLU A 400 27.87 3.41 1.63
C GLU A 400 26.40 3.53 2.02
N ARG A 401 25.54 4.12 1.18
CA ARG A 401 24.08 4.13 1.42
C ARG A 401 23.50 2.72 1.43
N LEU A 402 23.94 1.81 0.56
CA LEU A 402 23.54 0.40 0.62
C LEU A 402 23.93 -0.24 1.96
N ASN A 403 25.11 0.09 2.47
CA ASN A 403 25.62 -0.39 3.76
C ASN A 403 24.82 0.15 4.96
N VAL A 404 24.55 1.46 4.98
CA VAL A 404 23.72 2.09 6.02
C VAL A 404 22.30 1.55 6.00
N ALA A 405 21.73 1.34 4.81
CA ALA A 405 20.39 0.81 4.65
C ALA A 405 20.24 -0.60 5.25
N THR A 406 21.26 -1.46 5.19
CA THR A 406 21.22 -2.78 5.86
C THR A 406 20.99 -2.61 7.36
N VAL A 407 21.73 -1.71 8.00
CA VAL A 407 21.62 -1.44 9.44
C VAL A 407 20.30 -0.76 9.79
N MET A 408 19.87 0.20 8.98
CA MET A 408 18.58 0.89 9.15
C MET A 408 17.40 -0.07 9.06
N ILE A 409 17.38 -0.95 8.04
CA ILE A 409 16.32 -1.95 7.84
C ILE A 409 16.24 -2.89 9.03
N ASP A 410 17.39 -3.32 9.58
CA ASP A 410 17.43 -4.11 10.80
C ASP A 410 16.83 -3.37 12.00
N ARG A 411 17.22 -2.11 12.23
CA ARG A 411 16.67 -1.33 13.35
C ARG A 411 15.18 -1.04 13.24
N ILE A 412 14.67 -0.78 12.04
CA ILE A 412 13.26 -0.45 11.81
C ILE A 412 12.40 -1.71 11.92
N PHE A 413 12.81 -2.81 11.29
CA PHE A 413 11.94 -3.98 11.11
C PHE A 413 12.17 -5.11 12.11
N SER A 414 13.31 -5.17 12.83
CA SER A 414 13.50 -6.16 13.89
C SER A 414 12.65 -5.89 15.15
N ARG A 415 12.11 -4.66 15.29
CA ARG A 415 11.27 -4.25 16.43
C ARG A 415 9.96 -5.04 16.42
N LYS A 416 9.80 -5.94 17.40
CA LYS A 416 8.61 -6.79 17.58
C LYS A 416 8.22 -7.56 16.31
N LEU A 417 9.21 -8.01 15.54
CA LEU A 417 8.97 -8.82 14.35
C LEU A 417 8.31 -10.15 14.75
N PRO A 418 7.14 -10.51 14.20
CA PRO A 418 6.52 -11.81 14.46
C PRO A 418 7.45 -12.97 14.06
N GLU A 419 7.41 -14.08 14.80
CA GLU A 419 8.25 -15.26 14.50
C GLU A 419 8.10 -15.76 13.06
N SER A 420 6.89 -15.66 12.51
CA SER A 420 6.57 -16.02 11.11
C SER A 420 7.28 -15.15 10.07
N GLU A 421 7.73 -13.95 10.44
CA GLU A 421 8.35 -12.98 9.54
C GLU A 421 9.88 -12.99 9.64
N VAL A 422 10.46 -13.64 10.66
CA VAL A 422 11.91 -13.69 10.91
C VAL A 422 12.68 -14.28 9.73
N GLU A 423 12.21 -15.39 9.14
CA GLU A 423 12.88 -16.01 7.99
C GLU A 423 12.86 -15.09 6.76
N HIS A 424 11.74 -14.44 6.51
CA HIS A 424 11.59 -13.50 5.39
C HIS A 424 12.49 -12.28 5.57
N PHE A 425 12.56 -11.76 6.80
CA PHE A 425 13.46 -10.66 7.13
C PHE A 425 14.94 -11.03 6.88
N LYS A 426 15.36 -12.24 7.28
CA LYS A 426 16.72 -12.73 6.98
C LYS A 426 17.01 -12.81 5.48
N LEU A 427 16.06 -13.34 4.70
CA LEU A 427 16.19 -13.39 3.23
C LEU A 427 16.38 -11.99 2.62
N VAL A 428 15.65 -10.99 3.13
CA VAL A 428 15.81 -9.60 2.70
C VAL A 428 17.18 -9.04 3.09
N ALA A 429 17.62 -9.27 4.33
CA ALA A 429 18.93 -8.82 4.80
C ALA A 429 20.08 -9.44 3.98
N ASP A 430 20.04 -10.76 3.73
CA ASP A 430 21.02 -11.48 2.91
C ASP A 430 21.04 -10.95 1.47
N PHE A 431 19.87 -10.66 0.91
CA PHE A 431 19.76 -10.08 -0.43
C PHE A 431 20.39 -8.68 -0.51
N ILE A 432 20.18 -7.81 0.48
CA ILE A 432 20.80 -6.48 0.53
C ILE A 432 22.33 -6.59 0.65
N LEU A 433 22.83 -7.52 1.46
CA LEU A 433 24.27 -7.78 1.58
C LEU A 433 24.87 -8.23 0.25
N GLU A 434 24.16 -9.05 -0.51
CA GLU A 434 24.61 -9.49 -1.83
C GLU A 434 24.60 -8.34 -2.85
N LEU A 435 23.59 -7.46 -2.84
CA LEU A 435 23.59 -6.25 -3.67
C LEU A 435 24.81 -5.37 -3.38
N LYS A 436 25.11 -5.14 -2.10
CA LYS A 436 26.30 -4.39 -1.67
C LYS A 436 27.58 -5.03 -2.21
N ARG A 437 27.76 -6.34 -2.01
CA ARG A 437 28.95 -7.08 -2.45
C ARG A 437 29.16 -6.97 -3.95
N LEU A 438 28.10 -7.13 -4.73
CA LEU A 438 28.15 -7.05 -6.19
C LEU A 438 28.46 -5.62 -6.67
N ALA A 439 27.91 -4.59 -6.01
CA ALA A 439 28.21 -3.19 -6.32
C ALA A 439 29.68 -2.85 -6.06
N GLU A 440 30.22 -3.30 -4.93
CA GLU A 440 31.64 -3.13 -4.58
C GLU A 440 32.56 -3.80 -5.62
N CYS A 441 32.27 -5.05 -5.99
CA CYS A 441 33.01 -5.75 -7.03
C CYS A 441 32.97 -5.01 -8.39
N ALA A 442 31.84 -4.41 -8.75
CA ALA A 442 31.71 -3.67 -10.00
C ALA A 442 32.59 -2.40 -10.01
N ILE A 443 32.60 -1.65 -8.91
CA ILE A 443 33.44 -0.46 -8.73
C ILE A 443 34.92 -0.84 -8.79
N ASP A 444 35.34 -1.83 -8.00
CA ASP A 444 36.74 -2.24 -7.92
C ASP A 444 37.27 -2.76 -9.25
N LYS A 445 36.46 -3.56 -9.96
CA LYS A 445 36.79 -4.06 -11.30
C LYS A 445 36.99 -2.92 -12.28
N ALA A 446 36.07 -1.96 -12.34
CA ALA A 446 36.16 -0.82 -13.26
C ALA A 446 37.42 0.03 -12.99
N TRP A 447 37.75 0.28 -11.73
CA TRP A 447 38.98 0.99 -11.34
C TRP A 447 40.25 0.20 -11.64
N ALA A 448 40.23 -1.13 -11.53
CA ALA A 448 41.36 -1.97 -11.90
C ALA A 448 41.60 -1.93 -13.42
N GLU A 449 40.54 -2.02 -14.23
CA GLU A 449 40.60 -1.93 -15.69
C GLU A 449 41.09 -0.56 -16.16
N GLN A 450 40.60 0.53 -15.54
CA GLN A 450 41.07 1.89 -15.84
C GLN A 450 42.55 2.08 -15.53
N ARG A 451 43.06 1.48 -14.44
CA ARG A 451 44.48 1.52 -14.08
C ARG A 451 45.37 0.64 -14.96
N ALA A 452 44.84 -0.45 -15.50
CA ALA A 452 45.58 -1.36 -16.38
C ALA A 452 45.62 -0.89 -17.84
N GLY A 453 44.67 -0.03 -18.24
CA GLY A 453 44.61 0.59 -19.57
C GLY A 453 45.36 1.93 -19.70
N GLN A 454 45.90 2.45 -18.59
CA GLN A 454 46.86 3.56 -18.54
C GLN A 454 48.29 3.01 -18.46
#